data_AF-A0A1D6GZ65-F1
#
_entry.id   AF-A0A1D6GZ65-F1
#
_cell.length_a   1.000
_cell.length_b   1.000
_cell.length_c   1.000
_cell.angle_alpha   90.00
_cell.angle_beta   90.00
_cell.angle_gamma   90.00
#
_symmetry.space_group_name_H-M   'P 1'
#
loop_
_entity.id
_entity.type
_entity.pdbx_description
1 polymer ?
#
loop_
_entity_poly.entity_id
_entity_poly.type
_entity_poly.pdbx_seq_one_letter_code
_entity_poly.pdbx_strand_id
1 'polypeptide(L)'
;MLVYLKYCFQGLAFPPGHGIIPQSRLHSVREELLQFLLEESKPLTSEVFKGFNASCGKCLNICYLLWLDTEATLEVIKCAFVQDNFESRDELPSTVNTSASDNEDGIDAGRPEGQNAMVQNVVDAIIDIVGLENDVIRSVMGRTESELWPSEKDFGYLMEFVSFFVSHKRANASKRVVMHILTYLISSYDDTRTRIQKEKEVLQLFNAVPRNDWNSDFVLNLCSDAHFYQACGLIFTARNQNLAALDSYMKDKEEPFHAFIFIDKKLLELVDDEALSFHTTVISRFPELVKLSRECAFVLAIDHFCDKIQQILAELRSDRHSLFLFLKTAIEVHLSGKLDFSKLELRNKQTVELQYSSTEVEAYQQRLSNLSKLCHNPVYIDDELVELYLELQIGTVLASLPRLWSYRCCCFLAREGW
;
A
#
# COMPACT_ATOMS: atom_id res chain seq x y z
N MET A 1 -32.32 -0.72 -19.06
CA MET A 1 -31.11 -1.45 -19.52
C MET A 1 -30.17 -1.78 -18.37
N LEU A 2 -29.69 -0.82 -17.58
CA LEU A 2 -28.75 -1.08 -16.47
C LEU A 2 -29.23 -2.13 -15.45
N VAL A 3 -30.51 -2.11 -15.07
CA VAL A 3 -31.09 -3.14 -14.18
C VAL A 3 -31.03 -4.53 -14.81
N TYR A 4 -31.32 -4.64 -16.11
CA TYR A 4 -31.23 -5.92 -16.84
C TYR A 4 -29.78 -6.41 -16.86
N LEU A 5 -28.83 -5.55 -17.24
CA LEU A 5 -27.40 -5.87 -17.28
C LEU A 5 -26.89 -6.32 -15.90
N LYS A 6 -27.26 -5.60 -14.83
CA LYS A 6 -26.88 -5.94 -13.46
C LYS A 6 -27.31 -7.35 -13.09
N TYR A 7 -28.58 -7.70 -13.34
CA TYR A 7 -29.11 -9.03 -13.05
C TYR A 7 -28.37 -10.10 -13.84
N CYS A 8 -28.23 -9.92 -15.16
CA CYS A 8 -27.54 -10.88 -16.01
C CYS A 8 -26.08 -11.08 -15.60
N PHE A 9 -25.36 -10.00 -15.29
CA PHE A 9 -23.97 -10.06 -14.85
C PHE A 9 -23.81 -10.71 -13.47
N GLN A 10 -24.77 -10.55 -12.57
CA GLN A 10 -24.81 -11.27 -11.29
C GLN A 10 -25.24 -12.74 -11.42
N GLY A 11 -25.55 -13.21 -12.63
CA GLY A 11 -26.04 -14.56 -12.89
C GLY A 11 -27.51 -14.76 -12.51
N LEU A 12 -28.28 -13.68 -12.38
CA LEU A 12 -29.71 -13.73 -12.10
C LEU A 12 -30.52 -13.64 -13.40
N ALA A 13 -31.60 -14.41 -13.49
CA ALA A 13 -32.54 -14.29 -14.59
C ALA A 13 -33.34 -12.98 -14.46
N PHE A 14 -33.64 -12.35 -15.61
CA PHE A 14 -34.51 -11.19 -15.69
C PHE A 14 -35.81 -11.56 -16.43
N PRO A 15 -36.99 -11.12 -15.97
CA PRO A 15 -37.22 -10.22 -14.84
C PRO A 15 -36.97 -10.87 -13.46
N PRO A 16 -36.81 -10.08 -12.38
CA PRO A 16 -36.55 -10.60 -11.05
C PRO A 16 -37.56 -11.68 -10.64
N GLY A 17 -37.10 -12.71 -9.92
CA GLY A 17 -37.95 -13.82 -9.46
C GLY A 17 -38.02 -15.03 -10.40
N HIS A 18 -37.28 -15.02 -11.52
CA HIS A 18 -37.28 -16.10 -12.51
C HIS A 18 -36.09 -17.08 -12.36
N GLY A 19 -35.39 -17.05 -11.22
CA GLY A 19 -34.27 -17.95 -10.91
C GLY A 19 -32.88 -17.42 -11.30
N ILE A 20 -31.93 -18.34 -11.48
CA ILE A 20 -30.51 -18.07 -11.72
C ILE A 20 -30.18 -18.54 -13.15
N ILE A 21 -29.32 -17.81 -13.85
CA ILE A 21 -28.77 -18.20 -15.15
C ILE A 21 -27.87 -19.44 -14.93
N PRO A 22 -28.03 -20.53 -15.71
CA PRO A 22 -27.18 -21.70 -15.56
C PRO A 22 -25.68 -21.34 -15.65
N GLN A 23 -24.87 -21.87 -14.72
CA GLN A 23 -23.44 -21.53 -14.64
C GLN A 23 -22.69 -21.82 -15.95
N SER A 24 -23.09 -22.87 -16.68
CA SER A 24 -22.57 -23.23 -18.01
C SER A 24 -22.81 -22.17 -19.08
N ARG A 25 -23.82 -21.30 -18.91
CA ARG A 25 -24.15 -20.21 -19.83
C ARG A 25 -23.72 -18.84 -19.32
N LEU A 26 -23.41 -18.71 -18.03
CA LEU A 26 -23.15 -17.42 -17.41
C LEU A 26 -21.97 -16.69 -18.06
N HIS A 27 -20.89 -17.42 -18.36
CA HIS A 27 -19.73 -16.84 -19.06
C HIS A 27 -20.11 -16.29 -20.43
N SER A 28 -20.76 -17.11 -21.29
CA SER A 28 -21.15 -16.69 -22.64
C SER A 28 -22.14 -15.52 -22.61
N VAL A 29 -23.08 -15.51 -21.66
CA VAL A 29 -24.01 -14.38 -21.50
C VAL A 29 -23.27 -13.10 -21.10
N ARG A 30 -22.30 -13.16 -20.18
CA ARG A 30 -21.48 -12.00 -19.81
C ARG A 30 -20.69 -11.48 -21.01
N GLU A 31 -20.06 -12.37 -21.75
CA GLU A 31 -19.26 -12.05 -22.94
C GLU A 31 -20.11 -11.42 -24.04
N GLU A 32 -21.25 -12.02 -24.41
CA GLU A 32 -22.18 -11.48 -25.42
C GLU A 32 -22.69 -10.08 -25.05
N LEU A 33 -23.07 -9.88 -23.79
CA LEU A 33 -23.57 -8.58 -23.33
C LEU A 33 -22.47 -7.52 -23.31
N LEU A 34 -21.26 -7.86 -22.87
CA LEU A 34 -20.13 -6.95 -22.91
C LEU A 34 -19.71 -6.65 -24.35
N GLN A 35 -19.73 -7.64 -25.25
CA GLN A 35 -19.41 -7.44 -26.66
C GLN A 35 -20.42 -6.48 -27.30
N PHE A 36 -21.72 -6.67 -27.04
CA PHE A 36 -22.76 -5.74 -27.47
C PHE A 36 -22.52 -4.31 -26.97
N LEU A 37 -22.06 -4.14 -25.72
CA LEU A 37 -21.73 -2.80 -25.19
C LEU A 37 -20.52 -2.16 -25.90
N LEU A 38 -19.60 -2.98 -26.40
CA LEU A 38 -18.39 -2.56 -27.11
C LEU A 38 -18.57 -2.49 -28.64
N GLU A 39 -19.76 -2.79 -29.16
CA GLU A 39 -20.06 -2.63 -30.59
C GLU A 39 -20.23 -1.15 -30.97
N GLU A 40 -19.80 -0.81 -32.19
CA GLU A 40 -20.02 0.51 -32.77
C GLU A 40 -21.52 0.74 -33.02
N SER A 41 -22.05 1.78 -32.40
CA SER A 41 -23.42 2.23 -32.62
C SER A 41 -23.56 2.93 -33.97
N LYS A 42 -24.76 2.85 -34.55
CA LYS A 42 -25.07 3.62 -35.77
C LYS A 42 -24.96 5.12 -35.44
N PRO A 43 -24.30 5.94 -36.27
CA PRO A 43 -24.12 7.36 -35.99
C PRO A 43 -25.48 8.05 -36.00
N LEU A 44 -26.05 8.28 -34.82
CA LEU A 44 -27.16 9.18 -34.65
C LEU A 44 -26.61 10.59 -34.56
N THR A 45 -27.11 11.50 -35.38
CA THR A 45 -26.80 12.94 -35.40
C THR A 45 -27.28 13.65 -34.12
N SER A 46 -26.76 13.26 -32.96
CA SER A 46 -27.22 13.69 -31.64
C SER A 46 -26.20 14.63 -30.97
N GLU A 47 -26.70 15.60 -30.22
CA GLU A 47 -25.90 16.52 -29.39
C GLU A 47 -25.01 15.79 -28.37
N VAL A 48 -25.34 14.54 -28.03
CA VAL A 48 -24.53 13.60 -27.24
C VAL A 48 -23.08 13.53 -27.74
N PHE A 49 -22.86 13.64 -29.05
CA PHE A 49 -21.52 13.54 -29.69
C PHE A 49 -20.63 14.77 -29.51
N LYS A 50 -21.17 15.92 -29.09
CA LYS A 50 -20.36 17.13 -28.88
C LYS A 50 -19.56 17.08 -27.57
N GLY A 51 -19.98 16.23 -26.60
CA GLY A 51 -19.28 16.03 -25.33
C GLY A 51 -18.18 14.98 -25.37
N PHE A 52 -18.32 13.95 -26.23
CA PHE A 52 -17.24 13.00 -26.48
C PHE A 52 -16.14 13.70 -27.29
N ASN A 53 -14.99 13.95 -26.67
CA ASN A 53 -13.84 14.49 -27.39
C ASN A 53 -13.59 13.67 -28.67
N ALA A 54 -13.31 14.38 -29.76
CA ALA A 54 -13.19 13.87 -31.12
C ALA A 54 -12.10 12.79 -31.35
N SER A 55 -11.46 12.28 -30.30
CA SER A 55 -10.41 11.25 -30.37
C SER A 55 -10.94 9.83 -30.57
N CYS A 56 -12.16 9.50 -30.10
CA CYS A 56 -12.62 8.11 -30.11
C CYS A 56 -12.99 7.61 -31.52
N GLY A 57 -13.44 8.48 -32.43
CA GLY A 57 -13.83 8.12 -33.82
C GLY A 57 -14.98 7.10 -33.96
N LYS A 58 -15.31 6.39 -32.88
CA LYS A 58 -16.26 5.29 -32.74
C LYS A 58 -17.17 5.60 -31.56
N CYS A 59 -18.48 5.49 -31.74
CA CYS A 59 -19.43 5.66 -30.64
C CYS A 59 -19.90 4.28 -30.21
N LEU A 60 -19.34 3.77 -29.12
CA LEU A 60 -19.70 2.46 -28.60
C LEU A 60 -21.05 2.53 -27.87
N ASN A 61 -21.79 1.42 -27.83
CA ASN A 61 -23.09 1.37 -27.12
C ASN A 61 -22.96 1.73 -25.62
N ILE A 62 -21.81 1.41 -25.01
CA ILE A 62 -21.47 1.80 -23.63
C ILE A 62 -21.47 3.31 -23.40
N CYS A 63 -21.14 4.13 -24.41
CA CYS A 63 -21.08 5.59 -24.29
C CYS A 63 -22.44 6.18 -23.88
N TYR A 64 -23.54 5.64 -24.39
CA TYR A 64 -24.88 6.11 -24.03
C TYR A 64 -25.23 5.83 -22.58
N LEU A 65 -24.75 4.72 -22.02
CA LEU A 65 -24.98 4.36 -20.62
C LEU A 65 -24.11 5.22 -19.70
N LEU A 66 -22.84 5.41 -20.04
CA LEU A 66 -21.92 6.27 -19.29
C LEU A 66 -22.41 7.73 -19.26
N TRP A 67 -22.91 8.24 -20.39
CA TRP A 67 -23.49 9.58 -20.46
C TRP A 67 -24.77 9.73 -19.62
N LEU A 68 -25.58 8.67 -19.51
CA LEU A 68 -26.80 8.68 -18.71
C LEU A 68 -26.49 8.68 -17.20
N ASP A 69 -25.61 7.77 -16.77
CA ASP A 69 -25.20 7.60 -15.38
C ASP A 69 -23.84 6.87 -15.32
N THR A 70 -22.76 7.64 -15.21
CA THR A 70 -21.38 7.10 -15.20
C THR A 70 -21.16 6.13 -14.05
N GLU A 71 -21.53 6.54 -12.83
CA GLU A 71 -21.31 5.77 -11.60
C GLU A 71 -22.06 4.43 -11.65
N ALA A 72 -23.38 4.46 -11.91
CA ALA A 72 -24.18 3.25 -11.95
C ALA A 72 -23.75 2.32 -13.09
N THR A 73 -23.36 2.86 -14.24
CA THR A 73 -22.89 2.06 -15.38
C THR A 73 -21.61 1.31 -15.04
N LEU A 74 -20.62 1.98 -14.45
CA LEU A 74 -19.35 1.38 -14.07
C LEU A 74 -19.53 0.32 -12.97
N GLU A 75 -20.39 0.57 -11.97
CA GLU A 75 -20.74 -0.42 -10.94
C GLU A 75 -21.44 -1.67 -11.51
N VAL A 76 -22.33 -1.47 -12.49
CA VAL A 76 -22.96 -2.60 -13.20
C VAL A 76 -21.94 -3.40 -14.01
N ILE A 77 -21.01 -2.73 -14.70
CA ILE A 77 -19.95 -3.41 -15.45
C ILE A 77 -19.04 -4.22 -14.53
N LYS A 78 -18.67 -3.68 -13.36
CA LYS A 78 -17.88 -4.43 -12.35
C LYS A 78 -18.53 -5.77 -12.02
N CYS A 79 -19.87 -5.82 -11.91
CA CYS A 79 -20.60 -7.07 -11.62
C CYS A 79 -20.34 -8.19 -12.64
N ALA A 80 -19.92 -7.88 -13.86
CA ALA A 80 -19.56 -8.89 -14.86
C ALA A 80 -18.29 -9.68 -14.47
N PHE A 81 -17.48 -9.14 -13.56
CA PHE A 81 -16.16 -9.66 -13.20
C PHE A 81 -16.03 -10.02 -11.69
N VAL A 82 -17.11 -9.87 -10.90
CA VAL A 82 -17.12 -10.03 -9.42
C VAL A 82 -16.98 -11.49 -8.96
N GLN A 83 -17.34 -12.48 -9.77
CA GLN A 83 -17.40 -13.87 -9.32
C GLN A 83 -16.03 -14.56 -9.16
N ASP A 84 -14.94 -13.86 -9.50
CA ASP A 84 -13.57 -14.37 -9.38
C ASP A 84 -12.91 -13.83 -8.09
N ASN A 85 -13.52 -14.16 -6.93
CA ASN A 85 -13.00 -13.76 -5.62
C ASN A 85 -11.56 -14.22 -5.43
N PHE A 86 -10.65 -13.26 -5.25
CA PHE A 86 -9.87 -12.96 -4.03
C PHE A 86 -9.40 -14.08 -3.07
N GLU A 87 -9.46 -15.36 -3.44
CA GLU A 87 -8.87 -16.44 -2.65
C GLU A 87 -7.39 -16.61 -2.98
N SER A 88 -6.60 -16.57 -1.91
CA SER A 88 -5.18 -16.86 -1.86
C SER A 88 -4.86 -18.15 -2.59
N ARG A 89 -4.01 -18.04 -3.60
CA ARG A 89 -3.42 -19.18 -4.29
C ARG A 89 -2.29 -19.77 -3.43
N ASP A 90 -2.65 -20.30 -2.26
CA ASP A 90 -1.74 -21.02 -1.37
C ASP A 90 -2.51 -22.10 -0.60
N GLU A 91 -2.80 -23.23 -1.26
CA GLU A 91 -2.94 -24.50 -0.56
C GLU A 91 -2.18 -25.61 -1.32
N LEU A 92 -1.15 -26.11 -0.64
CA LEU A 92 -0.32 -27.26 -1.01
C LEU A 92 -1.17 -28.55 -0.98
N PRO A 93 -0.87 -29.59 -1.80
CA PRO A 93 -1.79 -30.71 -1.99
C PRO A 93 -1.72 -31.66 -0.79
N SER A 94 -2.85 -31.85 -0.12
CA SER A 94 -2.99 -32.91 0.87
C SER A 94 -3.31 -34.23 0.17
N THR A 95 -2.32 -35.14 0.20
CA THR A 95 -2.47 -36.56 -0.09
C THR A 95 -3.39 -37.23 0.93
N VAL A 96 -4.53 -37.77 0.49
CA VAL A 96 -5.12 -39.01 1.04
C VAL A 96 -5.80 -39.79 -0.09
N ASN A 97 -5.40 -41.06 -0.23
CA ASN A 97 -5.90 -42.03 -1.19
C ASN A 97 -7.34 -42.50 -0.90
N THR A 98 -7.93 -43.15 -1.92
CA THR A 98 -9.07 -44.12 -1.93
C THR A 98 -10.41 -43.45 -2.24
N SER A 99 -11.15 -43.74 -3.31
CA SER A 99 -11.30 -44.94 -4.16
C SER A 99 -11.93 -44.58 -5.51
N ALA A 100 -11.72 -45.45 -6.49
CA ALA A 100 -12.15 -45.35 -7.88
C ALA A 100 -13.67 -45.23 -8.07
N SER A 101 -14.08 -44.27 -8.91
CA SER A 101 -15.23 -44.41 -9.79
C SER A 101 -14.97 -43.60 -11.05
N ASP A 102 -14.73 -44.32 -12.15
CA ASP A 102 -14.65 -43.77 -13.49
C ASP A 102 -15.96 -43.07 -13.84
N ASN A 103 -15.90 -41.77 -14.11
CA ASN A 103 -16.83 -41.05 -14.96
C ASN A 103 -16.02 -39.95 -15.66
N GLU A 104 -15.64 -40.24 -16.90
CA GLU A 104 -15.16 -39.25 -17.86
C GLU A 104 -16.29 -38.25 -18.13
N ASP A 105 -16.17 -37.03 -17.60
CA ASP A 105 -16.77 -35.85 -18.18
C ASP A 105 -15.81 -34.68 -17.93
N GLY A 106 -14.89 -34.49 -18.88
CA GLY A 106 -14.01 -33.33 -18.93
C GLY A 106 -14.80 -32.08 -19.27
N ILE A 107 -15.29 -31.37 -18.25
CA ILE A 107 -15.64 -29.96 -18.38
C ILE A 107 -14.35 -29.17 -18.14
N ASP A 108 -13.72 -28.77 -19.24
CA ASP A 108 -12.65 -27.78 -19.29
C ASP A 108 -13.15 -26.52 -18.56
N ALA A 109 -12.71 -26.34 -17.32
CA ALA A 109 -12.94 -25.12 -16.57
C ALA A 109 -12.23 -24.00 -17.34
N GLY A 110 -13.04 -23.14 -17.98
CA GLY A 110 -12.59 -22.10 -18.90
C GLY A 110 -11.34 -21.36 -18.41
N ARG A 111 -10.31 -21.36 -19.26
CA ARG A 111 -9.05 -20.66 -19.00
C ARG A 111 -9.30 -19.20 -18.57
N PRO A 112 -8.59 -18.68 -17.56
CA PRO A 112 -8.64 -17.27 -17.14
C PRO A 112 -8.13 -16.27 -18.20
N GLU A 113 -7.58 -16.76 -19.32
CA GLU A 113 -7.06 -15.94 -20.43
C GLU A 113 -8.18 -15.21 -21.20
N GLY A 114 -9.37 -15.83 -21.37
CA GLY A 114 -10.49 -15.23 -22.11
C GLY A 114 -11.19 -14.08 -21.38
N GLN A 115 -11.32 -14.18 -20.06
CA GLN A 115 -11.95 -13.15 -19.23
C GLN A 115 -11.08 -11.90 -19.07
N ASN A 116 -9.76 -12.09 -18.90
CA ASN A 116 -8.83 -10.97 -18.87
C ASN A 116 -8.81 -10.21 -20.20
N ALA A 117 -8.99 -10.89 -21.33
CA ALA A 117 -9.15 -10.22 -22.63
C ALA A 117 -10.43 -9.35 -22.66
N MET A 118 -11.54 -9.82 -22.08
CA MET A 118 -12.77 -9.03 -22.01
C MET A 118 -12.63 -7.80 -21.11
N VAL A 119 -11.98 -7.96 -19.95
CA VAL A 119 -11.65 -6.84 -19.05
C VAL A 119 -10.77 -5.82 -19.78
N GLN A 120 -9.74 -6.28 -20.49
CA GLN A 120 -8.86 -5.43 -21.28
C GLN A 120 -9.64 -4.62 -22.31
N ASN A 121 -10.52 -5.26 -23.10
CA ASN A 121 -11.31 -4.58 -24.11
C ASN A 121 -12.21 -3.48 -23.52
N VAL A 122 -12.80 -3.72 -22.36
CA VAL A 122 -13.62 -2.72 -21.65
C VAL A 122 -12.77 -1.56 -21.15
N VAL A 123 -11.61 -1.86 -20.57
CA VAL A 123 -10.67 -0.85 -20.07
C VAL A 123 -10.13 0.01 -21.22
N ASP A 124 -9.73 -0.60 -22.33
CA ASP A 124 -9.26 0.08 -23.54
C ASP A 124 -10.35 0.99 -24.11
N ALA A 125 -11.59 0.53 -24.17
CA ALA A 125 -12.72 1.34 -24.59
C ALA A 125 -12.91 2.57 -23.69
N ILE A 126 -12.79 2.43 -22.37
CA ILE A 126 -12.90 3.56 -21.43
C ILE A 126 -11.70 4.51 -21.61
N ILE A 127 -10.48 3.99 -21.76
CA ILE A 127 -9.27 4.77 -22.05
C ILE A 127 -9.47 5.61 -23.31
N ASP A 128 -10.03 5.03 -24.37
CA ASP A 128 -10.30 5.71 -25.65
C ASP A 128 -11.41 6.76 -25.54
N ILE A 129 -12.48 6.45 -24.81
CA ILE A 129 -13.61 7.37 -24.58
C ILE A 129 -13.15 8.62 -23.82
N VAL A 130 -12.37 8.42 -22.76
CA VAL A 130 -11.81 9.52 -21.95
C VAL A 130 -10.67 10.21 -22.71
N GLY A 131 -10.05 9.50 -23.65
CA GLY A 131 -8.91 9.97 -24.42
C GLY A 131 -7.63 10.01 -23.56
N LEU A 132 -7.45 9.04 -22.66
CA LEU A 132 -6.31 8.98 -21.72
C LEU A 132 -4.94 8.86 -22.42
N GLU A 133 -4.92 8.45 -23.68
CA GLU A 133 -3.72 8.41 -24.51
C GLU A 133 -3.26 9.79 -25.03
N ASN A 134 -4.09 10.82 -24.89
CA ASN A 134 -3.80 12.16 -25.38
C ASN A 134 -2.99 13.00 -24.36
N ASP A 135 -2.05 13.80 -24.84
CA ASP A 135 -1.20 14.64 -23.97
C ASP A 135 -1.97 15.80 -23.27
N VAL A 136 -3.21 16.08 -23.69
CA VAL A 136 -3.99 17.30 -23.35
C VAL A 136 -5.05 17.07 -22.26
N ILE A 137 -5.02 15.95 -21.52
CA ILE A 137 -5.98 15.72 -20.41
C ILE A 137 -5.74 16.68 -19.23
N ARG A 138 -4.62 17.42 -19.26
CA ARG A 138 -4.15 18.37 -18.24
C ARG A 138 -5.13 19.50 -17.85
N SER A 139 -6.28 19.65 -18.50
CA SER A 139 -7.25 20.70 -18.17
C SER A 139 -8.58 20.25 -17.58
N VAL A 140 -8.87 18.95 -17.44
CA VAL A 140 -10.14 18.53 -16.79
C VAL A 140 -10.12 18.81 -15.29
N MET A 141 -8.97 18.69 -14.63
CA MET A 141 -8.78 19.01 -13.20
C MET A 141 -8.91 20.51 -12.85
N GLY A 142 -9.22 21.36 -13.83
CA GLY A 142 -9.42 22.80 -13.65
C GLY A 142 -10.60 23.36 -14.45
N ARG A 143 -11.48 22.50 -14.98
CA ARG A 143 -12.71 22.95 -15.64
C ARG A 143 -13.76 23.22 -14.57
N THR A 144 -14.01 24.51 -14.32
CA THR A 144 -15.24 24.98 -13.68
C THR A 144 -16.43 24.26 -14.29
N GLU A 145 -17.27 23.65 -13.43
CA GLU A 145 -18.53 22.95 -13.71
C GLU A 145 -19.03 23.15 -15.14
N SER A 146 -18.50 22.34 -16.06
CA SER A 146 -18.95 22.37 -17.44
C SER A 146 -20.20 21.50 -17.51
N GLU A 147 -21.28 22.03 -18.09
CA GLU A 147 -22.50 21.26 -18.41
C GLU A 147 -22.25 20.12 -19.43
N LEU A 148 -21.02 20.00 -19.93
CA LEU A 148 -20.58 18.98 -20.87
C LEU A 148 -19.97 17.78 -20.12
N TRP A 149 -20.55 16.60 -20.34
CA TRP A 149 -19.98 15.32 -19.90
C TRP A 149 -18.64 15.04 -20.61
N PRO A 150 -17.64 14.46 -19.93
CA PRO A 150 -17.66 14.07 -18.52
C PRO A 150 -17.46 15.27 -17.57
N SER A 151 -18.26 15.34 -16.51
CA SER A 151 -17.99 16.26 -15.40
C SER A 151 -16.71 15.85 -14.65
N GLU A 152 -16.21 16.69 -13.74
CA GLU A 152 -15.08 16.34 -12.87
C GLU A 152 -15.37 15.07 -12.06
N LYS A 153 -16.62 14.91 -11.60
CA LYS A 153 -17.07 13.73 -10.86
C LYS A 153 -17.10 12.49 -11.74
N ASP A 154 -17.64 12.60 -12.96
CA ASP A 154 -17.65 11.50 -13.94
C ASP A 154 -16.23 11.06 -14.31
N PHE A 155 -15.33 12.02 -14.50
CA PHE A 155 -13.92 11.76 -14.77
C PHE A 155 -13.28 11.01 -13.60
N GLY A 156 -13.58 11.40 -12.36
CA GLY A 156 -13.16 10.68 -11.15
C GLY A 156 -13.57 9.21 -11.19
N TYR A 157 -14.85 8.91 -11.43
CA TYR A 157 -15.34 7.53 -11.50
C TYR A 157 -14.66 6.71 -12.61
N LEU A 158 -14.45 7.31 -13.78
CA LEU A 158 -13.76 6.65 -14.90
C LEU A 158 -12.30 6.34 -14.56
N MET A 159 -11.60 7.30 -13.94
CA MET A 159 -10.22 7.11 -13.50
C MET A 159 -10.10 6.04 -12.41
N GLU A 160 -10.99 6.04 -11.42
CA GLU A 160 -11.04 5.02 -10.38
C GLU A 160 -11.29 3.62 -10.96
N PHE A 161 -12.20 3.51 -11.93
CA PHE A 161 -12.49 2.24 -12.60
C PHE A 161 -11.26 1.69 -13.33
N VAL A 162 -10.61 2.52 -14.16
CA VAL A 162 -9.39 2.10 -14.88
C VAL A 162 -8.27 1.76 -13.88
N SER A 163 -8.05 2.63 -12.89
CA SER A 163 -7.05 2.42 -11.84
C SER A 163 -7.25 1.08 -11.11
N PHE A 164 -8.50 0.74 -10.78
CA PHE A 164 -8.83 -0.51 -10.11
C PHE A 164 -8.37 -1.73 -10.91
N PHE A 165 -8.75 -1.85 -12.18
CA PHE A 165 -8.38 -3.04 -12.98
C PHE A 165 -6.88 -3.11 -13.29
N VAL A 166 -6.23 -1.96 -13.51
CA VAL A 166 -4.78 -1.90 -13.75
C VAL A 166 -4.01 -2.29 -12.48
N SER A 167 -4.36 -1.72 -11.33
CA SER A 167 -3.69 -2.01 -10.04
C SER A 167 -3.86 -3.47 -9.58
N HIS A 168 -4.93 -4.14 -10.01
CA HIS A 168 -5.17 -5.56 -9.74
C HIS A 168 -4.59 -6.50 -10.81
N LYS A 169 -3.76 -5.99 -11.74
CA LYS A 169 -3.15 -6.77 -12.85
C LYS A 169 -4.16 -7.49 -13.74
N ARG A 170 -5.41 -6.99 -13.80
CA ARG A 170 -6.48 -7.52 -14.66
C ARG A 170 -6.54 -6.83 -16.03
N ALA A 171 -5.94 -5.64 -16.13
CA ALA A 171 -5.76 -4.91 -17.38
C ALA A 171 -4.36 -4.30 -17.45
N ASN A 172 -3.81 -4.24 -18.65
CA ASN A 172 -2.60 -3.49 -18.98
C ASN A 172 -2.97 -2.06 -19.37
N ALA A 173 -2.05 -1.13 -19.09
CA ALA A 173 -2.18 0.27 -19.46
C ALA A 173 -0.87 0.76 -20.07
N SER A 174 -0.96 1.71 -21.01
CA SER A 174 0.23 2.35 -21.55
C SER A 174 0.91 3.23 -20.49
N LYS A 175 2.19 3.54 -20.72
CA LYS A 175 2.94 4.51 -19.91
C LYS A 175 2.21 5.84 -19.73
N ARG A 176 1.48 6.31 -20.74
CA ARG A 176 0.73 7.58 -20.66
C ARG A 176 -0.44 7.46 -19.70
N VAL A 177 -1.24 6.41 -19.86
CA VAL A 177 -2.40 6.13 -19.01
C VAL A 177 -1.96 5.95 -17.55
N VAL A 178 -0.88 5.20 -17.30
CA VAL A 178 -0.30 5.02 -15.96
C VAL A 178 0.08 6.36 -15.33
N MET A 179 0.69 7.28 -16.09
CA MET A 179 1.03 8.61 -15.60
C MET A 179 -0.20 9.44 -15.24
N HIS A 180 -1.29 9.34 -16.00
CA HIS A 180 -2.56 10.00 -15.66
C HIS A 180 -3.20 9.39 -14.42
N ILE A 181 -3.19 8.06 -14.26
CA ILE A 181 -3.66 7.39 -13.05
C ILE A 181 -2.86 7.85 -11.84
N LEU A 182 -1.53 7.85 -11.90
CA LEU A 182 -0.68 8.31 -10.80
C LEU A 182 -0.94 9.78 -10.45
N THR A 183 -1.05 10.64 -11.46
CA THR A 183 -1.36 12.06 -11.24
C THR A 183 -2.72 12.22 -10.56
N TYR A 184 -3.73 11.46 -10.99
CA TYR A 184 -5.05 11.46 -10.37
C TYR A 184 -5.00 10.97 -8.92
N LEU A 185 -4.43 9.80 -8.65
CA LEU A 185 -4.39 9.23 -7.30
C LEU A 185 -3.63 10.12 -6.30
N ILE A 186 -2.56 10.78 -6.75
CA ILE A 186 -1.73 11.63 -5.88
C ILE A 186 -2.33 13.03 -5.70
N SER A 187 -2.87 13.63 -6.78
CA SER A 187 -3.37 15.01 -6.76
C SER A 187 -4.87 15.15 -6.48
N SER A 188 -5.64 14.06 -6.47
CA SER A 188 -7.08 14.11 -6.25
C SER A 188 -7.42 14.74 -4.90
N TYR A 189 -8.29 15.74 -4.96
CA TYR A 189 -8.84 16.46 -3.79
C TYR A 189 -9.95 15.68 -3.08
N ASP A 190 -10.18 14.41 -3.42
CA ASP A 190 -11.15 13.57 -2.71
C ASP A 190 -10.81 13.53 -1.21
N ASP A 191 -11.63 14.21 -0.42
CA ASP A 191 -11.48 14.39 1.03
C ASP A 191 -11.99 13.17 1.82
N THR A 192 -12.58 12.18 1.13
CA THR A 192 -13.08 10.97 1.78
C THR A 192 -11.97 9.98 2.12
N ARG A 193 -10.89 9.94 1.32
CA ARG A 193 -9.78 9.00 1.49
C ARG A 193 -8.66 9.60 2.32
N THR A 194 -8.20 8.85 3.31
CA THR A 194 -7.02 9.22 4.10
C THR A 194 -5.77 9.19 3.23
N ARG A 195 -4.74 9.96 3.62
CA ARG A 195 -3.42 9.95 2.96
C ARG A 195 -2.86 8.53 2.81
N ILE A 196 -3.01 7.71 3.85
CA ILE A 196 -2.49 6.34 3.89
C ILE A 196 -3.20 5.46 2.86
N GLN A 197 -4.52 5.61 2.72
CA GLN A 197 -5.30 4.90 1.71
C GLN A 197 -4.81 5.22 0.29
N LYS A 198 -4.65 6.51 -0.02
CA LYS A 198 -4.17 6.97 -1.33
C LYS A 198 -2.76 6.44 -1.63
N GLU A 199 -1.88 6.46 -0.63
CA GLU A 199 -0.53 5.92 -0.77
C GLU A 199 -0.53 4.41 -1.06
N LYS A 200 -1.40 3.63 -0.40
CA LYS A 200 -1.53 2.19 -0.66
C LYS A 200 -2.02 1.88 -2.07
N GLU A 201 -2.95 2.67 -2.61
CA GLU A 201 -3.40 2.53 -4.00
C GLU A 201 -2.24 2.80 -4.99
N VAL A 202 -1.43 3.83 -4.72
CA VAL A 202 -0.22 4.12 -5.53
C VAL A 202 0.80 2.99 -5.45
N LEU A 203 1.05 2.46 -4.26
CA LEU A 203 1.95 1.31 -4.07
C LEU A 203 1.43 0.05 -4.78
N GLN A 204 0.12 -0.20 -4.75
CA GLN A 204 -0.50 -1.30 -5.48
C GLN A 204 -0.28 -1.14 -6.99
N LEU A 205 -0.44 0.07 -7.53
CA LEU A 205 -0.18 0.35 -8.93
C LEU A 205 1.30 0.15 -9.32
N PHE A 206 2.25 0.55 -8.46
CA PHE A 206 3.67 0.27 -8.68
C PHE A 206 3.99 -1.22 -8.75
N ASN A 207 3.31 -2.05 -7.96
CA ASN A 207 3.46 -3.50 -8.00
C ASN A 207 2.79 -4.15 -9.23
N ALA A 208 1.82 -3.46 -9.84
CA ALA A 208 1.08 -3.93 -10.99
C ALA A 208 1.77 -3.64 -12.32
N VAL A 209 2.41 -2.49 -12.44
CA VAL A 209 2.92 -1.94 -13.70
C VAL A 209 4.45 -2.08 -13.79
N PRO A 210 5.02 -2.37 -14.98
CA PRO A 210 6.46 -2.37 -15.18
C PRO A 210 7.09 -1.04 -14.77
N ARG A 211 8.27 -1.14 -14.16
CA ARG A 211 8.97 0.02 -13.59
C ARG A 211 9.33 1.11 -14.62
N ASN A 212 9.52 0.74 -15.88
CA ASN A 212 9.86 1.67 -16.96
C ASN A 212 8.67 2.51 -17.43
N ASP A 213 7.46 2.13 -17.04
CA ASP A 213 6.21 2.71 -17.52
C ASP A 213 5.74 3.89 -16.67
N TRP A 214 6.43 4.20 -15.58
CA TRP A 214 6.22 5.44 -14.84
C TRP A 214 7.49 6.28 -14.82
N ASN A 215 7.35 7.60 -15.00
CA ASN A 215 8.48 8.52 -14.94
C ASN A 215 8.86 8.73 -13.47
N SER A 216 9.95 8.08 -13.05
CA SER A 216 10.33 8.08 -11.65
C SER A 216 10.59 9.47 -11.09
N ASP A 217 11.11 10.43 -11.86
CA ASP A 217 11.43 11.77 -11.35
C ASP A 217 10.18 12.60 -11.14
N PHE A 218 9.27 12.56 -12.11
CA PHE A 218 7.99 13.25 -11.99
C PHE A 218 7.16 12.69 -10.84
N VAL A 219 7.05 11.37 -10.75
CA VAL A 219 6.24 10.70 -9.72
C VAL A 219 6.84 10.90 -8.33
N LEU A 220 8.18 10.91 -8.20
CA LEU A 220 8.84 11.17 -6.92
C LEU A 220 8.52 12.56 -6.38
N ASN A 221 8.48 13.58 -7.24
CA ASN A 221 8.11 14.93 -6.82
C ASN A 221 6.65 14.98 -6.34
N LEU A 222 5.73 14.38 -7.10
CA LEU A 222 4.32 14.30 -6.69
C LEU A 222 4.13 13.57 -5.36
N CYS A 223 4.75 12.41 -5.17
CA CYS A 223 4.67 11.66 -3.92
C CYS A 223 5.30 12.43 -2.75
N SER A 224 6.38 13.17 -3.00
CA SER A 224 7.04 13.98 -1.95
C SER A 224 6.14 15.12 -1.48
N ASP A 225 5.49 15.81 -2.41
CA ASP A 225 4.53 16.89 -2.15
C ASP A 225 3.29 16.37 -1.39
N ALA A 226 2.82 15.17 -1.73
CA ALA A 226 1.70 14.51 -1.06
C ALA A 226 2.09 13.82 0.28
N HIS A 227 3.37 13.83 0.64
CA HIS A 227 3.93 13.15 1.81
C HIS A 227 3.67 11.63 1.82
N PHE A 228 3.75 10.99 0.65
CA PHE A 228 3.70 9.54 0.49
C PHE A 228 5.10 8.95 0.68
N TYR A 229 5.48 8.74 1.95
CA TYR A 229 6.84 8.38 2.35
C TYR A 229 7.27 6.97 1.93
N GLN A 230 6.37 5.99 1.96
CA GLN A 230 6.63 4.63 1.49
C GLN A 230 6.76 4.59 -0.03
N ALA A 231 5.91 5.32 -0.75
CA ALA A 231 6.00 5.44 -2.20
C ALA A 231 7.35 6.06 -2.60
N CYS A 232 7.74 7.17 -1.97
CA CYS A 232 9.06 7.76 -2.17
C CYS A 232 10.21 6.79 -1.84
N GLY A 233 10.09 6.08 -0.71
CA GLY A 233 11.07 5.07 -0.29
C GLY A 233 11.25 3.95 -1.31
N LEU A 234 10.15 3.47 -1.91
CA LEU A 234 10.17 2.45 -2.95
C LEU A 234 10.86 2.96 -4.21
N ILE A 235 10.55 4.19 -4.65
CA ILE A 235 11.19 4.82 -5.81
C ILE A 235 12.71 4.95 -5.59
N PHE A 236 13.14 5.43 -4.42
CA PHE A 236 14.56 5.56 -4.09
C PHE A 236 15.27 4.21 -4.00
N THR A 237 14.64 3.21 -3.37
CA THR A 237 15.16 1.84 -3.27
C THR A 237 15.42 1.28 -4.66
N ALA A 238 14.45 1.46 -5.54
CA ALA A 238 14.55 0.97 -6.89
C ALA A 238 15.73 1.65 -7.63
N ARG A 239 16.00 2.93 -7.37
CA ARG A 239 17.14 3.69 -7.95
C ARG A 239 18.49 3.36 -7.30
N ASN A 240 18.55 2.38 -6.39
CA ASN A 240 19.73 2.08 -5.56
C ASN A 240 20.20 3.28 -4.70
N GLN A 241 19.30 4.23 -4.41
CA GLN A 241 19.57 5.37 -3.54
C GLN A 241 19.22 5.03 -2.09
N ASN A 242 19.99 4.10 -1.50
CA ASN A 242 19.65 3.48 -0.20
C ASN A 242 19.50 4.48 0.95
N LEU A 243 20.33 5.53 0.97
CA LEU A 243 20.26 6.57 2.01
C LEU A 243 18.97 7.39 1.92
N ALA A 244 18.60 7.82 0.71
CA ALA A 244 17.36 8.56 0.48
C ALA A 244 16.12 7.69 0.74
N ALA A 245 16.20 6.40 0.42
CA ALA A 245 15.16 5.43 0.73
C ALA A 245 14.94 5.29 2.24
N LEU A 246 16.04 5.08 2.99
CA LEU A 246 16.01 5.00 4.46
C LEU A 246 15.39 6.26 5.07
N ASP A 247 15.90 7.44 4.69
CA ASP A 247 15.40 8.72 5.18
C ASP A 247 13.92 8.96 4.83
N SER A 248 13.43 8.38 3.73
CA SER A 248 12.01 8.44 3.36
C SER A 248 11.17 7.54 4.25
N TYR A 249 11.52 6.25 4.38
CA TYR A 249 10.76 5.32 5.22
C TYR A 249 10.75 5.73 6.70
N MET A 250 11.84 6.31 7.21
CA MET A 250 11.90 6.79 8.59
C MET A 250 10.96 7.98 8.90
N LYS A 251 10.46 8.68 7.87
CA LYS A 251 9.45 9.75 8.05
C LYS A 251 8.05 9.20 8.29
N ASP A 252 7.80 7.94 7.93
CA ASP A 252 6.50 7.29 8.16
C ASP A 252 6.35 6.83 9.61
N LYS A 253 5.75 7.70 10.42
CA LYS A 253 5.48 7.42 11.83
C LYS A 253 4.29 6.49 12.05
N GLU A 254 3.41 6.34 11.05
CA GLU A 254 2.20 5.55 11.18
C GLU A 254 2.50 4.08 10.92
N GLU A 255 3.23 3.74 9.86
CA GLU A 255 3.60 2.34 9.55
C GLU A 255 5.14 2.13 9.67
N PRO A 256 5.70 2.13 10.90
CA PRO A 256 7.15 2.13 11.13
C PRO A 256 7.86 0.87 10.62
N PHE A 257 7.14 -0.24 10.43
CA PHE A 257 7.69 -1.52 9.98
C PHE A 257 8.46 -1.42 8.66
N HIS A 258 8.00 -0.57 7.73
CA HIS A 258 8.62 -0.46 6.41
C HIS A 258 10.06 0.01 6.47
N ALA A 259 10.41 0.91 7.41
CA ALA A 259 11.79 1.33 7.62
C ALA A 259 12.67 0.15 8.08
N PHE A 260 12.19 -0.65 9.02
CA PHE A 260 12.96 -1.78 9.57
C PHE A 260 13.10 -2.93 8.57
N ILE A 261 12.05 -3.24 7.81
CA ILE A 261 12.08 -4.24 6.73
C ILE A 261 13.10 -3.82 5.67
N PHE A 262 13.08 -2.54 5.28
CA PHE A 262 14.05 -2.02 4.31
C PHE A 262 15.50 -2.17 4.81
N ILE A 263 15.77 -1.81 6.07
CA ILE A 263 17.11 -1.96 6.66
C ILE A 263 17.52 -3.42 6.69
N ASP A 264 16.68 -4.31 7.23
CA ASP A 264 16.97 -5.74 7.36
C ASP A 264 17.30 -6.37 5.99
N LYS A 265 16.49 -6.06 4.97
CA LYS A 265 16.73 -6.50 3.59
C LYS A 265 18.05 -5.99 3.05
N LYS A 266 18.36 -4.69 3.23
CA LYS A 266 19.60 -4.11 2.69
C LYS A 266 20.85 -4.58 3.40
N LEU A 267 20.79 -4.86 4.70
CA LEU A 267 21.91 -5.44 5.44
C LEU A 267 22.22 -6.88 4.99
N LEU A 268 21.20 -7.62 4.51
CA LEU A 268 21.39 -8.96 3.94
C LEU A 268 21.83 -8.95 2.47
N GLU A 269 21.44 -7.94 1.69
CA GLU A 269 21.73 -7.84 0.25
C GLU A 269 23.09 -7.19 -0.07
N LEU A 270 23.52 -6.20 0.70
CA LEU A 270 24.73 -5.43 0.41
C LEU A 270 25.99 -6.20 0.79
N VAL A 271 27.05 -6.04 -0.02
CA VAL A 271 28.36 -6.67 0.18
C VAL A 271 29.45 -5.60 0.14
N ASP A 272 30.61 -5.90 0.74
CA ASP A 272 31.83 -5.07 0.70
C ASP A 272 31.65 -3.63 1.27
N ASP A 273 32.28 -2.64 0.63
CA ASP A 273 32.37 -1.26 1.13
C ASP A 273 31.00 -0.55 1.20
N GLU A 274 30.08 -0.90 0.30
CA GLU A 274 28.71 -0.38 0.34
C GLU A 274 27.96 -0.85 1.59
N ALA A 275 28.16 -2.10 2.00
CA ALA A 275 27.61 -2.62 3.24
C ALA A 275 28.19 -1.85 4.44
N LEU A 276 29.51 -1.66 4.51
CA LEU A 276 30.15 -0.92 5.61
C LEU A 276 29.65 0.52 5.73
N SER A 277 29.49 1.21 4.59
CA SER A 277 28.93 2.56 4.54
C SER A 277 27.49 2.57 5.06
N PHE A 278 26.65 1.65 4.57
CA PHE A 278 25.25 1.56 4.99
C PHE A 278 25.11 1.21 6.47
N HIS A 279 25.89 0.25 7.00
CA HIS A 279 25.94 -0.07 8.42
C HIS A 279 26.25 1.17 9.28
N THR A 280 27.25 1.95 8.87
CA THR A 280 27.65 3.17 9.60
C THR A 280 26.52 4.19 9.60
N THR A 281 25.83 4.37 8.46
CA THR A 281 24.68 5.27 8.39
C THR A 281 23.52 4.80 9.26
N VAL A 282 23.18 3.51 9.26
CA VAL A 282 22.12 2.96 10.12
C VAL A 282 22.45 3.20 11.60
N ILE A 283 23.72 3.01 12.01
CA ILE A 283 24.16 3.29 13.38
C ILE A 283 24.02 4.78 13.72
N SER A 284 24.39 5.70 12.81
CA SER A 284 24.22 7.14 13.08
C SER A 284 22.75 7.58 13.19
N ARG A 285 21.83 6.82 12.59
CA ARG A 285 20.37 7.07 12.60
C ARG A 285 19.63 6.32 13.71
N PHE A 286 20.37 5.61 14.57
CA PHE A 286 19.79 4.78 15.62
C PHE A 286 18.91 5.56 16.61
N PRO A 287 19.27 6.79 17.03
CA PRO A 287 18.39 7.59 17.88
C PRO A 287 17.00 7.80 17.26
N GLU A 288 16.91 8.15 15.99
CA GLU A 288 15.64 8.32 15.29
C GLU A 288 14.90 7.00 15.10
N LEU A 289 15.60 5.89 14.84
CA LEU A 289 14.99 4.56 14.75
C LEU A 289 14.34 4.13 16.07
N VAL A 290 14.99 4.41 17.21
CA VAL A 290 14.43 4.11 18.53
C VAL A 290 13.16 4.94 18.80
N LYS A 291 13.12 6.21 18.36
CA LYS A 291 11.92 7.04 18.45
C LYS A 291 10.79 6.53 17.56
N LEU A 292 11.13 5.98 16.40
CA LEU A 292 10.18 5.44 15.44
C LEU A 292 9.51 4.16 15.98
N SER A 293 10.32 3.20 16.44
CA SER A 293 9.87 2.04 17.21
C SER A 293 11.02 1.49 18.04
N ARG A 294 10.91 1.60 19.37
CA ARG A 294 11.92 1.08 20.29
C ARG A 294 12.03 -0.44 20.22
N GLU A 295 10.93 -1.15 19.97
CA GLU A 295 10.88 -2.60 19.90
C GLU A 295 11.61 -3.10 18.64
N CYS A 296 11.28 -2.56 17.46
CA CYS A 296 11.94 -2.94 16.21
C CYS A 296 13.41 -2.51 16.19
N ALA A 297 13.74 -1.33 16.73
CA ALA A 297 15.12 -0.89 16.86
C ALA A 297 15.94 -1.81 17.77
N PHE A 298 15.38 -2.24 18.89
CA PHE A 298 16.06 -3.18 19.78
C PHE A 298 16.33 -4.53 19.09
N VAL A 299 15.37 -5.08 18.35
CA VAL A 299 15.59 -6.31 17.56
C VAL A 299 16.65 -6.10 16.49
N LEU A 300 16.60 -4.98 15.76
CA LEU A 300 17.61 -4.64 14.76
C LEU A 300 19.04 -4.60 15.36
N ALA A 301 19.20 -4.01 16.55
CA ALA A 301 20.49 -3.99 17.26
C ALA A 301 21.00 -5.40 17.55
N ILE A 302 20.13 -6.30 18.02
CA ILE A 302 20.51 -7.66 18.38
C ILE A 302 20.85 -8.49 17.14
N ASP A 303 19.99 -8.45 16.12
CA ASP A 303 20.12 -9.32 14.94
C ASP A 303 21.33 -8.97 14.09
N HIS A 304 21.61 -7.67 13.89
CA HIS A 304 22.59 -7.20 12.91
C HIS A 304 23.79 -6.45 13.49
N PHE A 305 23.68 -5.95 14.72
CA PHE A 305 24.66 -5.06 15.30
C PHE A 305 25.14 -5.50 16.68
N CYS A 306 25.00 -6.78 17.04
CA CYS A 306 25.41 -7.31 18.34
C CYS A 306 26.86 -6.93 18.70
N ASP A 307 27.78 -7.06 17.75
CA ASP A 307 29.20 -6.73 17.94
C ASP A 307 29.48 -5.21 17.99
N LYS A 308 28.49 -4.37 17.63
CA LYS A 308 28.58 -2.91 17.54
C LYS A 308 27.66 -2.19 18.52
N ILE A 309 27.09 -2.89 19.52
CA ILE A 309 26.19 -2.30 20.53
C ILE A 309 26.82 -1.10 21.23
N GLN A 310 28.12 -1.13 21.52
CA GLN A 310 28.80 -0.01 22.17
C GLN A 310 28.82 1.26 21.30
N GLN A 311 28.91 1.10 19.97
CA GLN A 311 28.82 2.21 19.03
C GLN A 311 27.40 2.78 19.01
N ILE A 312 26.38 1.91 19.01
CA ILE A 312 24.97 2.33 19.10
C ILE A 312 24.72 3.11 20.40
N LEU A 313 25.22 2.62 21.54
CA LEU A 313 25.09 3.32 22.81
C LEU A 313 25.78 4.69 22.80
N ALA A 314 26.94 4.81 22.13
CA ALA A 314 27.63 6.09 21.97
C ALA A 314 26.79 7.09 21.16
N GLU A 315 26.18 6.66 20.05
CA GLU A 315 25.26 7.52 19.27
C GLU A 315 24.02 7.91 20.08
N LEU A 316 23.44 6.97 20.84
CA LEU A 316 22.27 7.23 21.68
C LEU A 316 22.56 8.22 22.81
N ARG A 317 23.79 8.31 23.32
CA ARG A 317 24.17 9.31 24.35
C ARG A 317 23.99 10.75 23.88
N SER A 318 24.01 11.00 22.57
CA SER A 318 23.71 12.32 22.00
C SER A 318 22.25 12.73 22.22
N ASP A 319 21.34 11.76 22.39
CA ASP A 319 19.92 11.97 22.56
C ASP A 319 19.35 11.16 23.73
N ARG A 320 19.29 11.82 24.90
CA ARG A 320 18.86 11.22 26.17
C ARG A 320 17.51 10.51 26.10
N HIS A 321 16.58 10.99 25.27
CA HIS A 321 15.27 10.39 25.14
C HIS A 321 15.35 9.02 24.46
N SER A 322 16.08 8.93 23.36
CA SER A 322 16.28 7.65 22.65
C SER A 322 17.09 6.67 23.48
N LEU A 323 18.13 7.15 24.17
CA LEU A 323 18.89 6.34 25.11
C LEU A 323 17.98 5.74 26.20
N PHE A 324 17.12 6.55 26.81
CA PHE A 324 16.16 6.08 27.80
C PHE A 324 15.22 5.00 27.24
N LEU A 325 14.63 5.24 26.06
CA LEU A 325 13.73 4.27 25.43
C LEU A 325 14.42 2.95 25.08
N PHE A 326 15.67 3.01 24.61
CA PHE A 326 16.46 1.83 24.28
C PHE A 326 16.80 1.02 25.55
N LEU A 327 17.32 1.67 26.59
CA LEU A 327 17.65 1.02 27.87
C LEU A 327 16.41 0.45 28.56
N LYS A 328 15.29 1.18 28.53
CA LYS A 328 14.01 0.69 29.03
C LYS A 328 13.62 -0.62 28.35
N THR A 329 13.76 -0.69 27.03
CA THR A 329 13.44 -1.90 26.25
C THR A 329 14.39 -3.04 26.60
N ALA A 330 15.70 -2.77 26.71
CA ALA A 330 16.69 -3.77 27.12
C ALA A 330 16.38 -4.37 28.50
N ILE A 331 15.99 -3.54 29.47
CA ILE A 331 15.61 -3.97 30.83
C ILE A 331 14.30 -4.77 30.80
N GLU A 332 13.29 -4.30 30.06
CA GLU A 332 12.01 -5.03 29.93
C GLU A 332 12.23 -6.42 29.33
N VAL A 333 13.08 -6.55 28.30
CA VAL A 333 13.44 -7.85 27.72
C VAL A 333 14.22 -8.71 28.70
N HIS A 334 15.17 -8.14 29.44
CA HIS A 334 15.94 -8.88 30.44
C HIS A 334 15.03 -9.45 31.57
N LEU A 335 14.05 -8.67 32.02
CA LEU A 335 13.16 -9.06 33.11
C LEU A 335 12.04 -10.00 32.67
N SER A 336 11.44 -9.76 31.50
CA SER A 336 10.26 -10.50 31.03
C SER A 336 10.59 -11.63 30.04
N GLY A 337 11.78 -11.60 29.45
CA GLY A 337 12.19 -12.50 28.37
C GLY A 337 11.39 -12.32 27.08
N LYS A 338 10.59 -11.26 26.94
CA LYS A 338 9.68 -11.05 25.79
C LYS A 338 9.64 -9.58 25.37
N LEU A 339 9.35 -9.37 24.09
CA LEU A 339 8.98 -8.06 23.53
C LEU A 339 7.49 -8.04 23.22
N ASP A 340 6.82 -6.94 23.53
CA ASP A 340 5.40 -6.75 23.24
C ASP A 340 5.21 -5.89 21.98
N PHE A 341 4.73 -6.52 20.90
CA PHE A 341 4.43 -5.87 19.62
C PHE A 341 2.95 -5.51 19.46
N SER A 342 2.10 -5.77 20.45
CA SER A 342 0.63 -5.60 20.35
C SER A 342 0.20 -4.20 19.90
N LYS A 343 0.91 -3.16 20.36
CA LYS A 343 0.65 -1.76 19.96
C LYS A 343 0.92 -1.48 18.49
N LEU A 344 1.89 -2.17 17.91
CA LEU A 344 2.26 -2.04 16.50
C LEU A 344 1.31 -2.86 15.61
N GLU A 345 0.87 -4.03 16.08
CA GLU A 345 -0.12 -4.85 15.39
C GLU A 345 -1.51 -4.20 15.33
N LEU A 346 -1.94 -3.55 16.41
CA LEU A 346 -3.22 -2.82 16.46
C LEU A 346 -3.25 -1.65 15.46
N ARG A 347 -2.12 -0.96 15.31
CA ARG A 347 -2.01 0.15 14.36
C ARG A 347 -2.07 -0.33 12.91
N ASN A 348 -1.42 -1.45 12.59
CA ASN A 348 -1.49 -2.02 11.25
C ASN A 348 -2.90 -2.50 10.91
N LYS A 349 -3.62 -3.17 11.82
CA LYS A 349 -4.96 -3.73 11.55
C LYS A 349 -6.02 -2.70 11.17
N GLN A 350 -5.88 -1.44 11.60
CA GLN A 350 -6.81 -0.36 11.23
C GLN A 350 -6.67 0.08 9.77
N THR A 351 -5.60 -0.34 9.08
CA THR A 351 -5.23 0.12 7.74
C THR A 351 -5.39 -0.96 6.66
N VAL A 352 -5.99 -2.12 6.98
CA VAL A 352 -5.99 -3.36 6.15
C VAL A 352 -7.25 -3.52 5.27
N GLU A 353 -8.12 -2.51 5.15
CA GLU A 353 -9.29 -2.62 4.25
C GLU A 353 -8.92 -2.62 2.75
N LEU A 354 -7.68 -2.30 2.39
CA LEU A 354 -7.12 -2.58 1.07
C LEU A 354 -6.25 -3.84 1.12
N GLN A 355 -6.34 -4.68 0.09
CA GLN A 355 -5.52 -5.88 -0.17
C GLN A 355 -4.01 -5.63 -0.30
N TYR A 356 -3.52 -4.48 0.14
CA TYR A 356 -2.11 -4.24 0.41
C TYR A 356 -1.75 -4.75 1.81
N SER A 357 -1.95 -6.06 2.06
CA SER A 357 -1.17 -6.75 3.09
C SER A 357 0.16 -7.10 2.45
N SER A 358 1.18 -6.26 2.67
CA SER A 358 2.52 -6.64 2.21
C SER A 358 2.91 -7.92 2.93
N THR A 359 3.01 -9.02 2.18
CA THR A 359 3.51 -10.32 2.67
C THR A 359 4.85 -10.17 3.37
N GLU A 360 5.64 -9.15 3.01
CA GLU A 360 6.88 -8.79 3.69
C GLU A 360 6.67 -8.32 5.14
N VAL A 361 5.59 -7.55 5.41
CA VAL A 361 5.26 -7.10 6.77
C VAL A 361 4.82 -8.28 7.63
N GLU A 362 3.98 -9.16 7.09
CA GLU A 362 3.54 -10.36 7.80
C GLU A 362 4.71 -11.31 8.09
N ALA A 363 5.58 -11.56 7.09
CA ALA A 363 6.78 -12.36 7.26
C ALA A 363 7.73 -11.76 8.31
N TYR A 364 7.91 -10.44 8.29
CA TYR A 364 8.73 -9.74 9.27
C TYR A 364 8.13 -9.84 10.68
N GLN A 365 6.82 -9.63 10.84
CA GLN A 365 6.13 -9.80 12.13
C GLN A 365 6.21 -11.23 12.67
N GLN A 366 6.10 -12.24 11.80
CA GLN A 366 6.32 -13.64 12.18
C GLN A 366 7.76 -13.88 12.63
N ARG A 367 8.75 -13.31 11.93
CA ARG A 367 10.16 -13.37 12.33
C ARG A 367 10.38 -12.72 13.69
N LEU A 368 9.86 -11.51 13.93
CA LEU A 368 9.94 -10.82 15.22
C LEU A 368 9.32 -11.65 16.35
N SER A 369 8.17 -12.26 16.11
CA SER A 369 7.50 -13.14 17.06
C SER A 369 8.34 -14.37 17.43
N ASN A 370 9.13 -14.90 16.50
CA ASN A 370 10.02 -16.03 16.73
C ASN A 370 11.33 -15.61 17.44
N LEU A 371 11.87 -14.44 17.11
CA LEU A 371 13.08 -13.89 17.75
C LEU A 371 12.87 -13.61 19.23
N SER A 372 11.66 -13.19 19.62
CA SER A 372 11.29 -13.01 21.03
C SER A 372 11.48 -14.29 21.88
N LYS A 373 11.58 -15.47 21.26
CA LYS A 373 11.80 -16.76 21.93
C LYS A 373 13.30 -17.13 22.03
N LEU A 374 14.18 -16.45 21.29
CA LEU A 374 15.60 -16.79 21.14
C LEU A 374 16.58 -15.89 21.92
N CYS A 375 16.14 -14.76 22.48
CA CYS A 375 17.06 -13.78 23.04
C CYS A 375 17.79 -14.25 24.31
N HIS A 376 19.07 -14.62 24.19
CA HIS A 376 20.06 -14.18 25.17
C HIS A 376 20.29 -12.69 24.94
N ASN A 377 19.94 -11.84 25.91
CA ASN A 377 20.14 -10.40 25.80
C ASN A 377 21.65 -10.11 25.68
N PRO A 378 22.15 -9.65 24.51
CA PRO A 378 23.58 -9.38 24.34
C PRO A 378 24.00 -8.07 25.03
N VAL A 379 23.04 -7.23 25.42
CA VAL A 379 23.32 -6.07 26.27
C VAL A 379 23.60 -6.60 27.67
N TYR A 380 24.89 -6.66 28.02
CA TYR A 380 25.31 -6.92 29.39
C TYR A 380 24.85 -5.75 30.26
N ILE A 381 23.78 -5.97 31.02
CA ILE A 381 23.25 -4.98 31.96
C ILE A 381 24.15 -5.03 33.20
N ASP A 382 25.11 -4.11 33.26
CA ASP A 382 25.92 -3.87 34.45
C ASP A 382 25.31 -2.79 35.35
N ASP A 383 25.89 -2.63 36.54
CA ASP A 383 25.44 -1.63 37.51
C ASP A 383 25.53 -0.20 36.95
N GLU A 384 26.48 0.09 36.06
CA GLU A 384 26.64 1.40 35.41
C GLU A 384 25.47 1.73 34.47
N LEU A 385 25.03 0.77 33.65
CA LEU A 385 23.88 0.94 32.77
C LEU A 385 22.57 1.06 33.55
N VAL A 386 22.43 0.34 34.66
CA VAL A 386 21.28 0.46 35.56
C VAL A 386 21.26 1.84 36.23
N GLU A 387 22.39 2.33 36.72
CA GLU A 387 22.50 3.67 37.31
C GLU A 387 22.16 4.74 36.27
N LEU A 388 22.71 4.64 35.06
CA LEU A 388 22.40 5.54 33.95
C LEU A 388 20.91 5.54 33.58
N TYR A 389 20.28 4.36 33.55
CA TYR A 389 18.84 4.24 33.32
C TYR A 389 18.03 4.93 34.44
N LEU A 390 18.39 4.72 35.71
CA LEU A 390 17.73 5.34 36.85
C LEU A 390 17.86 6.86 36.85
N GLU A 391 19.04 7.40 36.52
CA GLU A 391 19.26 8.84 36.36
C GLU A 391 18.35 9.45 35.29
N LEU A 392 18.25 8.79 34.13
CA LEU A 392 17.39 9.22 33.03
C LEU A 392 15.91 9.12 33.39
N GLN A 393 15.51 8.11 34.14
CA GLN A 393 14.14 7.93 34.61
C GLN A 393 13.75 9.02 35.62
N ILE A 394 14.64 9.36 36.56
CA ILE A 394 14.41 10.46 37.51
C ILE A 394 14.34 11.80 36.78
N GLY A 395 15.22 12.04 35.80
CA GLY A 395 15.24 13.25 34.98
C GLY A 395 13.94 13.45 34.17
N THR A 396 13.41 12.37 33.58
CA THR A 396 12.15 12.42 32.81
C THR A 396 10.93 12.62 33.70
N VAL A 397 10.87 11.97 34.87
CA VAL A 397 9.80 12.18 35.86
C VAL A 397 9.83 13.62 36.41
N LEU A 398 11.01 14.16 36.72
CA LEU A 398 11.15 15.54 37.20
C LEU A 398 10.79 16.59 36.13
N ALA A 399 11.05 16.32 34.84
CA ALA A 399 10.66 17.20 33.75
C ALA A 399 9.12 17.28 33.56
N SER A 400 8.39 16.23 33.95
CA SER A 400 6.91 16.17 33.87
C SER A 400 6.18 16.82 35.05
N LEU A 401 6.90 17.31 36.07
CA LEU A 401 6.34 17.94 37.28
C LEU A 401 6.73 19.43 37.34
N PRO A 402 5.82 20.38 37.02
CA PRO A 402 6.11 21.81 37.04
C PRO A 402 6.48 22.38 38.43
N ARG A 403 6.34 21.60 39.51
CA ARG A 403 6.47 22.07 40.90
C ARG A 403 7.73 21.59 41.64
N LEU A 404 8.56 20.74 41.04
CA LEU A 404 9.75 20.19 41.72
C LEU A 404 11.06 20.92 41.42
N TRP A 405 11.06 21.94 40.55
CA TRP A 405 12.23 22.82 40.37
C TRP A 405 12.68 23.48 41.68
N SER A 406 11.78 23.65 42.66
CA SER A 406 12.11 24.18 44.00
C SER A 406 12.90 23.20 44.86
N TYR A 407 12.83 21.89 44.62
CA TYR A 407 13.54 20.90 45.44
C TYR A 407 14.98 20.65 44.96
N ARG A 408 15.28 21.00 43.71
CA ARG A 408 16.63 20.85 43.15
C ARG A 408 17.62 21.87 43.71
N CYS A 409 17.16 23.03 44.20
CA CYS A 409 18.01 23.95 44.98
C CYS A 409 18.34 23.40 46.38
N CYS A 410 17.47 22.62 47.02
CA CYS A 410 17.72 22.13 48.38
C CYS A 410 18.62 20.89 48.43
N CYS A 411 18.54 19.98 47.45
CA CYS A 411 19.36 18.76 47.48
C CYS A 411 20.77 18.94 46.92
N PHE A 412 21.01 19.91 46.02
CA PHE A 412 22.37 20.22 45.56
C PHE A 412 23.17 21.01 46.61
N LEU A 413 22.50 21.89 47.38
CA LEU A 413 23.13 22.59 48.51
C LEU A 413 23.41 21.70 49.74
N ALA A 414 22.85 20.48 49.80
CA ALA A 414 23.15 19.54 50.87
C ALA A 414 24.30 18.57 50.56
N ARG A 415 24.80 18.55 49.31
CA ARG A 415 25.94 17.73 48.88
C ARG A 415 27.24 18.53 48.77
N GLU A 416 27.16 19.85 48.74
CA GLU A 416 28.29 20.77 48.98
C GLU A 416 28.17 21.36 50.39
N GLY A 417 28.55 20.56 51.39
CA GLY A 417 28.69 21.06 52.76
C GLY A 417 29.85 22.04 52.87
N TRP A 418 29.52 23.29 53.19
CA TRP A 418 30.20 24.10 54.20
C TRP A 418 29.30 24.22 55.41
#